data_AF-A0A2K3DD43-F1
#
_entry.id   AF-A0A2K3DD43-F1
#
_cell.length_a   1.000
_cell.length_b   1.000
_cell.length_c   1.000
_cell.angle_alpha   90.00
_cell.angle_beta   90.00
_cell.angle_gamma   90.00
#
_symmetry.space_group_name_H-M   'P 1'
#
loop_
_entity.id
_entity.type
_entity.pdbx_description
1 polymer ?
#
loop_
_entity_poly.entity_id
_entity_poly.type
_entity_poly.pdbx_seq_one_letter_code
_entity_poly.pdbx_strand_id
1 'polypeptide(L)'
;MDAGLPPASSMRFSLAEAQPLLQSSTLLPPQHFSGNPLDRTYDKRRKFDGTSKQEEVSLVVVAAREVCIRESPGAGGSASSQSGAFGGAGAGGQNTSAGGASVTAAADLQALLLSATDPELDLNSESICLTWVYGDVAYQLPLYLLGQDRTERWTFALDVSDCRSAFLDFLREGCGLGSGVALSDLRAALPQLSRDAAAIAGQATSLSQWHQSHKFCPRCGSPTAPVESGLRRQCVSEAGHKQYPRTDPVVIMLVESPDGRRALLGRNRKFTPGMYTCLSGFVDQCESVEEAVRREVFEESRVLVAGVAVVGSQPWPVGRYGGCELMLGCMAQARSYEVLVNTDEMEDVQWYDKDELRAAVQMYDNAAAQSASAGGAGGGGGEGEGVAEAPMSVAQLQEASLEQLGFFIPPPLAIAHHLIRAWALHEGPWFPPGPPTPPAPAPALAAAAAGSVAPEDGAAAKL
;
A
#
# COMPACT_ATOMS: atom_id res chain seq x y z
N MET A 1 29.05 -32.59 -53.82
CA MET A 1 27.93 -32.22 -54.70
C MET A 1 26.66 -32.50 -53.93
N ASP A 2 25.77 -31.53 -53.97
CA ASP A 2 24.59 -31.31 -53.14
C ASP A 2 23.63 -32.48 -52.95
N ALA A 3 23.02 -32.51 -51.76
CA ALA A 3 21.58 -32.70 -51.62
C ALA A 3 21.11 -31.95 -50.37
N GLY A 4 20.53 -30.77 -50.59
CA GLY A 4 20.04 -29.87 -49.56
C GLY A 4 18.81 -30.41 -48.81
N LEU A 5 18.78 -30.13 -47.51
CA LEU A 5 17.61 -30.28 -46.65
C LEU A 5 16.55 -29.23 -47.01
N PRO A 6 15.25 -29.57 -46.93
CA PRO A 6 14.17 -28.65 -47.27
C PRO A 6 14.06 -27.50 -46.24
N PRO A 7 13.65 -26.28 -46.66
CA PRO A 7 13.50 -25.15 -45.75
C PRO A 7 12.29 -25.36 -44.82
N ALA A 8 12.51 -25.10 -43.53
CA ALA A 8 11.46 -25.05 -42.53
C ALA A 8 10.41 -24.00 -42.92
N SER A 9 9.16 -24.44 -43.09
CA SER A 9 8.00 -23.58 -43.30
C SER A 9 7.79 -22.71 -42.05
N SER A 10 8.21 -21.45 -42.13
CA SER A 10 7.84 -20.43 -41.14
C SER A 10 6.34 -20.16 -41.25
N MET A 11 5.55 -20.68 -40.31
CA MET A 11 4.21 -20.15 -40.05
C MET A 11 4.38 -18.74 -39.49
N ARG A 12 4.27 -17.74 -40.37
CA ARG A 12 4.15 -16.33 -39.98
C ARG A 12 2.71 -16.12 -39.53
N PHE A 13 2.48 -15.99 -38.23
CA PHE A 13 1.22 -15.45 -37.73
C PHE A 13 1.15 -13.97 -38.12
N SER A 14 0.21 -13.64 -39.00
CA SER A 14 -0.13 -12.26 -39.33
C SER A 14 -0.89 -11.66 -38.15
N LEU A 15 -0.42 -10.51 -37.65
CA LEU A 15 -1.04 -9.75 -36.56
C LEU A 15 -2.52 -9.38 -36.83
N ALA A 16 -2.99 -9.55 -38.07
CA ALA A 16 -4.36 -9.28 -38.49
C ALA A 16 -5.38 -10.37 -38.08
N GLU A 17 -4.96 -11.60 -37.77
CA GLU A 17 -5.90 -12.70 -37.43
C GLU A 17 -6.25 -12.78 -35.93
N ALA A 18 -5.58 -11.98 -35.08
CA ALA A 18 -5.83 -11.93 -33.63
C ALA A 18 -6.86 -10.86 -33.20
N GLN A 19 -7.38 -10.06 -34.13
CA GLN A 19 -8.23 -8.90 -33.81
C GLN A 19 -9.69 -9.16 -33.38
N PRO A 20 -10.37 -10.29 -33.67
CA PRO A 20 -11.77 -10.42 -33.25
C PRO A 20 -11.97 -10.87 -31.79
N LEU A 21 -10.93 -11.26 -31.04
CA LEU A 21 -11.06 -11.78 -29.66
C LEU A 21 -10.85 -10.73 -28.56
N LEU A 22 -10.63 -9.47 -28.91
CA LEU A 22 -10.35 -8.38 -27.97
C LEU A 22 -11.49 -7.34 -27.84
N GLN A 23 -12.71 -7.68 -28.24
CA GLN A 23 -13.86 -6.78 -28.16
C GLN A 23 -14.99 -7.38 -27.32
N SER A 24 -14.97 -7.12 -26.01
CA SER A 24 -16.09 -6.56 -25.23
C SER A 24 -15.87 -6.67 -23.71
N SER A 25 -14.66 -6.40 -23.22
CA SER A 25 -14.50 -6.12 -21.80
C SER A 25 -14.35 -4.62 -21.65
N THR A 26 -15.41 -3.94 -21.23
CA THR A 26 -15.37 -2.63 -20.58
C THR A 26 -14.61 -2.78 -19.25
N LEU A 27 -13.33 -3.18 -19.33
CA LEU A 27 -12.42 -3.08 -18.22
C LEU A 27 -12.20 -1.58 -18.02
N LEU A 28 -12.65 -1.09 -16.87
CA LEU A 28 -12.24 0.22 -16.36
C LEU A 28 -10.72 0.34 -16.57
N PRO A 29 -10.20 1.49 -17.05
CA PRO A 29 -8.76 1.67 -17.18
C PRO A 29 -8.11 1.30 -15.84
N PRO A 30 -6.95 0.60 -15.83
CA PRO A 30 -6.31 0.16 -14.59
C PRO A 30 -6.20 1.35 -13.65
N GLN A 31 -6.98 1.32 -12.57
CA GLN A 31 -7.00 2.43 -11.64
C GLN A 31 -5.70 2.34 -10.85
N HIS A 32 -4.84 3.34 -11.00
CA HIS A 32 -3.66 3.48 -10.16
C HIS A 32 -4.13 3.79 -8.73
N PHE A 33 -4.29 2.76 -7.90
CA PHE A 33 -4.78 2.88 -6.53
C PHE A 33 -3.77 3.53 -5.58
N SER A 34 -2.54 3.76 -6.05
CA SER A 34 -1.53 4.61 -5.42
C SER A 34 -0.47 5.01 -6.45
N GLY A 35 -0.32 6.29 -6.72
CA GLY A 35 0.85 6.82 -7.45
C GLY A 35 1.78 7.45 -6.42
N ASN A 36 3.05 7.08 -6.41
CA ASN A 36 4.05 7.85 -5.67
C ASN A 36 4.33 9.12 -6.49
N PRO A 37 4.15 10.33 -5.92
CA PRO A 37 4.34 11.58 -6.67
C PRO A 37 5.81 11.86 -6.99
N LEU A 38 6.74 11.14 -6.37
CA LEU A 38 8.16 11.27 -6.60
C LEU A 38 8.53 10.60 -7.92
N ASP A 39 9.08 11.40 -8.84
CA ASP A 39 9.74 10.87 -10.01
C ASP A 39 11.06 10.21 -9.60
N ARG A 40 11.26 9.01 -10.14
CA ARG A 40 12.48 8.21 -9.98
C ARG A 40 13.21 8.05 -11.31
N THR A 41 12.92 8.90 -12.31
CA THR A 41 13.56 8.85 -13.62
C THR A 41 15.07 8.73 -13.41
N TYR A 42 15.58 7.54 -13.70
CA TYR A 42 17.01 7.24 -13.79
C TYR A 42 17.58 7.92 -15.05
N ASP A 43 17.29 9.20 -15.26
CA ASP A 43 18.13 9.96 -16.17
C ASP A 43 19.50 9.99 -15.51
N LYS A 44 20.42 9.17 -16.03
CA LYS A 44 21.81 9.12 -15.58
C LYS A 44 22.49 10.50 -15.62
N ARG A 45 21.87 11.49 -16.27
CA ARG A 45 22.27 12.90 -16.32
C ARG A 45 21.74 13.74 -15.16
N ARG A 46 20.60 13.39 -14.54
CA ARG A 46 20.07 14.01 -13.31
C ARG A 46 20.48 13.16 -12.11
N LYS A 47 21.75 13.25 -11.74
CA LYS A 47 22.22 12.70 -10.47
C LYS A 47 22.12 13.82 -9.44
N PHE A 48 21.63 13.48 -8.26
CA PHE A 48 21.86 14.32 -7.09
C PHE A 48 23.38 14.33 -6.86
N ASP A 49 24.04 15.43 -7.21
CA ASP A 49 25.50 15.58 -7.15
C ASP A 49 25.97 16.33 -5.91
N GLY A 50 25.05 16.79 -5.06
CA GLY A 50 25.34 17.50 -3.82
C GLY A 50 25.96 18.88 -4.00
N THR A 51 26.12 19.37 -5.24
CA THR A 51 26.87 20.61 -5.52
C THR A 51 26.00 21.85 -5.68
N SER A 52 24.67 21.69 -5.75
CA SER A 52 23.77 22.83 -5.92
C SER A 52 23.33 23.39 -4.56
N LYS A 53 23.79 24.61 -4.26
CA LYS A 53 23.46 25.35 -3.04
C LYS A 53 22.00 25.86 -3.00
N GLN A 54 21.15 25.43 -3.92
CA GLN A 54 19.78 25.95 -4.11
C GLN A 54 18.70 24.87 -4.20
N GLU A 55 19.04 23.59 -4.04
CA GLU A 55 18.04 22.52 -4.06
C GLU A 55 17.31 22.42 -2.72
N GLU A 56 15.98 22.59 -2.73
CA GLU A 56 15.15 22.32 -1.58
C GLU A 56 15.12 20.81 -1.30
N VAL A 57 15.38 20.45 -0.05
CA VAL A 57 15.40 19.06 0.43
C VAL A 57 14.31 18.86 1.47
N SER A 58 13.59 17.75 1.37
CA SER A 58 12.63 17.27 2.36
C SER A 58 13.10 15.96 2.99
N LEU A 59 12.90 15.83 4.30
CA LEU A 59 13.28 14.62 5.05
C LEU A 59 12.05 13.92 5.65
N VAL A 60 11.91 12.64 5.31
CA VAL A 60 10.96 11.73 5.92
C VAL A 60 11.67 10.98 7.03
N VAL A 61 11.30 11.24 8.28
CA VAL A 61 11.95 10.61 9.44
C VAL A 61 11.32 9.25 9.72
N VAL A 62 12.15 8.21 9.74
CA VAL A 62 11.74 6.82 9.99
C VAL A 62 12.51 6.25 11.19
N ALA A 63 11.78 5.60 12.10
CA ALA A 63 12.34 4.90 13.26
C ALA A 63 11.90 3.43 13.23
N ALA A 64 12.78 2.54 12.79
CA ALA A 64 12.52 1.11 12.60
C ALA A 64 11.31 0.84 11.70
N ARG A 65 10.10 0.67 12.29
CA ARG A 65 8.82 0.47 11.57
C ARG A 65 7.84 1.64 11.72
N GLU A 66 8.27 2.66 12.43
CA GLU A 66 7.46 3.81 12.81
C GLU A 66 7.86 5.02 11.97
N VAL A 67 6.90 5.89 11.72
CA VAL A 67 7.14 7.19 11.10
C VAL A 67 6.92 8.29 12.12
N CYS A 68 7.74 9.33 12.04
CA CYS A 68 7.54 10.52 12.84
C CYS A 68 6.38 11.32 12.24
N ILE A 69 5.35 11.61 13.03
CA ILE A 69 4.22 12.43 12.63
C ILE A 69 4.07 13.63 13.55
N ARG A 70 3.65 14.75 12.98
CA ARG A 70 3.18 15.91 13.75
C ARG A 70 1.69 15.77 13.94
N GLU A 71 1.24 15.78 15.19
CA GLU A 71 -0.17 15.81 15.51
C GLU A 71 -0.74 17.18 15.13
N SER A 72 -1.84 17.17 14.38
CA SER A 72 -2.68 18.36 14.25
C SER A 72 -3.18 18.73 15.65
N PRO A 73 -3.20 20.01 16.05
CA PRO A 73 -3.79 20.40 17.33
C PRO A 73 -5.28 20.04 17.33
N GLY A 74 -5.60 18.88 17.89
CA GLY A 74 -6.96 18.43 18.12
C GLY A 74 -7.59 19.28 19.22
N ALA A 75 -8.75 19.85 18.94
CA ALA A 75 -9.57 20.51 19.94
C ALA A 75 -9.95 19.52 21.04
N GLY A 76 -9.42 19.69 22.26
CA GLY A 76 -9.89 18.95 23.43
C GLY A 76 -8.86 18.78 24.53
N GLY A 77 -8.82 19.73 25.46
CA GLY A 77 -8.02 19.63 26.67
C GLY A 77 -8.03 20.93 27.48
N SER A 78 -9.20 21.33 27.96
CA SER A 78 -9.35 22.40 28.93
C SER A 78 -8.54 22.12 30.20
N ALA A 79 -7.56 22.97 30.48
CA ALA A 79 -7.07 23.18 31.84
C ALA A 79 -7.08 24.69 32.12
N SER A 80 -8.02 25.06 32.97
CA SER A 80 -8.32 26.39 33.47
C SER A 80 -7.19 27.01 34.29
N SER A 81 -6.95 28.30 34.04
CA SER A 81 -6.61 29.38 34.99
C SER A 81 -5.60 29.11 36.12
N GLN A 82 -4.53 29.91 36.18
CA GLN A 82 -4.47 31.04 37.10
C GLN A 82 -3.31 32.01 36.81
N SER A 83 -3.64 33.27 37.09
CA SER A 83 -2.91 34.52 36.98
C SER A 83 -1.59 34.62 37.76
N GLY A 84 -0.67 35.42 37.22
CA GLY A 84 0.45 36.00 37.96
C GLY A 84 1.08 37.16 37.20
N ALA A 85 0.55 38.36 37.40
CA ALA A 85 1.06 39.61 36.84
C ALA A 85 2.28 40.13 37.62
N PHE A 86 3.34 40.56 36.93
CA PHE A 86 4.33 41.59 37.26
C PHE A 86 5.18 41.77 35.99
N GLY A 87 5.38 42.92 35.34
CA GLY A 87 5.37 44.31 35.77
C GLY A 87 6.82 44.82 35.87
N GLY A 88 7.39 45.43 34.81
CA GLY A 88 8.69 46.12 34.91
C GLY A 88 9.42 46.40 33.59
N ALA A 89 9.35 47.65 33.14
CA ALA A 89 9.81 48.22 31.87
C ALA A 89 11.35 48.40 31.68
N GLY A 90 11.75 48.61 30.41
CA GLY A 90 13.01 49.28 30.01
C GLY A 90 13.53 48.84 28.62
N ALA A 91 12.87 49.19 27.51
CA ALA A 91 13.16 50.34 26.62
C ALA A 91 14.37 50.19 25.67
N GLY A 92 14.09 50.10 24.36
CA GLY A 92 15.08 50.34 23.29
C GLY A 92 14.70 49.88 21.87
N GLY A 93 13.93 50.68 21.12
CA GLY A 93 14.22 50.96 19.69
C GLY A 93 13.68 50.08 18.54
N GLN A 94 12.44 50.37 18.11
CA GLN A 94 11.92 50.52 16.72
C GLN A 94 12.05 49.42 15.62
N ASN A 95 10.86 48.97 15.21
CA ASN A 95 10.41 48.24 14.01
C ASN A 95 10.89 48.79 12.65
N THR A 96 11.06 47.90 11.65
CA THR A 96 10.16 47.79 10.48
C THR A 96 10.23 46.40 9.81
N SER A 97 9.05 45.99 9.35
CA SER A 97 8.59 44.70 8.81
C SER A 97 8.98 44.39 7.36
N ALA A 98 9.09 43.09 7.03
CA ALA A 98 8.50 42.40 5.85
C ALA A 98 9.22 41.05 5.66
N GLY A 99 8.59 39.90 5.42
CA GLY A 99 7.21 39.62 5.11
C GLY A 99 6.85 38.22 5.60
N GLY A 100 5.57 38.07 5.96
CA GLY A 100 4.99 36.80 6.34
C GLY A 100 4.99 35.82 5.17
N ALA A 101 5.45 34.60 5.44
CA ALA A 101 5.01 33.46 4.67
C ALA A 101 3.71 32.95 5.31
N SER A 102 2.60 33.37 4.73
CA SER A 102 1.32 32.68 4.86
C SER A 102 1.51 31.26 4.30
N VAL A 103 1.61 30.25 5.17
CA VAL A 103 1.60 28.85 4.74
C VAL A 103 0.17 28.35 4.80
N THR A 104 -0.39 28.23 3.61
CA THR A 104 -1.67 27.60 3.31
C THR A 104 -1.71 26.15 3.81
N ALA A 105 -2.88 25.77 4.32
CA ALA A 105 -3.20 24.42 4.78
C ALA A 105 -2.79 23.35 3.77
N ALA A 106 -1.99 22.39 4.22
CA ALA A 106 -1.79 21.11 3.57
C ALA A 106 -1.80 20.05 4.67
N ALA A 107 -2.86 19.23 4.68
CA ALA A 107 -3.01 18.02 5.48
C ALA A 107 -2.14 16.87 4.91
N ASP A 108 -0.93 17.22 4.47
CA ASP A 108 0.04 16.33 3.86
C ASP A 108 1.19 16.17 4.84
N LEU A 109 1.68 14.94 5.00
CA LEU A 109 2.83 14.59 5.82
C LEU A 109 3.91 15.69 5.77
N GLN A 110 4.00 16.49 6.82
CA GLN A 110 5.04 17.50 6.97
C GLN A 110 6.32 16.76 7.36
N ALA A 111 7.01 16.26 6.32
CA ALA A 111 8.43 15.98 6.36
C ALA A 111 9.14 17.11 7.10
N LEU A 112 10.07 16.77 8.00
CA LEU A 112 10.86 17.78 8.69
C LEU A 112 11.71 18.49 7.65
N LEU A 113 11.29 19.70 7.29
CA LEU A 113 12.09 20.68 6.58
C LEU A 113 13.17 21.18 7.56
N LEU A 114 14.31 20.49 7.58
CA LEU A 114 15.48 21.00 8.28
C LEU A 114 16.01 22.20 7.48
N SER A 115 15.69 23.40 7.95
CA SER A 115 16.39 24.63 7.59
C SER A 115 17.77 24.58 8.24
N ALA A 116 18.83 24.69 7.42
CA ALA A 116 20.21 24.58 7.85
C ALA A 116 20.62 25.69 8.83
N THR A 117 20.45 25.40 10.11
CA THR A 117 21.39 25.80 11.16
C THR A 117 21.60 24.55 12.01
N ASP A 118 22.76 23.89 11.87
CA ASP A 118 23.34 22.86 12.77
C ASP A 118 23.44 21.36 12.38
N PRO A 119 23.20 20.90 11.12
CA PRO A 119 23.83 19.64 10.71
C PRO A 119 24.74 19.74 9.47
N GLU A 120 25.95 19.17 9.57
CA GLU A 120 26.82 18.92 8.42
C GLU A 120 26.30 17.69 7.66
N LEU A 121 25.81 17.94 6.45
CA LEU A 121 25.32 16.91 5.54
C LEU A 121 26.45 16.53 4.56
N ASP A 122 26.91 15.28 4.61
CA ASP A 122 27.86 14.74 3.64
C ASP A 122 27.09 14.10 2.48
N LEU A 123 26.96 14.86 1.39
CA LEU A 123 26.28 14.45 0.17
C LEU A 123 27.29 13.93 -0.85
N ASN A 124 27.54 12.62 -0.83
CA ASN A 124 28.27 11.95 -1.90
C ASN A 124 27.41 10.88 -2.60
N SER A 125 27.80 10.51 -3.81
CA SER A 125 26.99 9.62 -4.66
C SER A 125 26.94 8.15 -4.21
N GLU A 126 27.85 7.73 -3.34
CA GLU A 126 27.93 6.33 -2.89
C GLU A 126 27.08 6.11 -1.63
N SER A 127 27.28 6.92 -0.59
CA SER A 127 26.49 6.85 0.65
C SER A 127 26.24 8.25 1.19
N ILE A 128 24.98 8.56 1.48
CA ILE A 128 24.59 9.84 2.05
C ILE A 128 24.31 9.62 3.54
N CYS A 129 24.88 10.46 4.38
CA CYS A 129 24.59 10.48 5.81
C CYS A 129 24.48 11.91 6.33
N LEU A 130 23.67 12.07 7.36
CA LEU A 130 23.59 13.28 8.16
C LEU A 130 24.43 13.08 9.41
N THR A 131 25.43 13.93 9.63
CA THR A 131 26.11 13.98 10.93
C THR A 131 25.30 14.88 11.84
N TRP A 132 24.72 14.29 12.88
CA TRP A 132 23.89 14.98 13.84
C TRP A 132 24.57 14.98 15.21
N VAL A 133 24.80 16.17 15.78
CA VAL A 133 25.40 16.33 17.10
C VAL A 133 24.33 16.78 18.08
N TYR A 134 24.17 16.04 19.17
CA TYR A 134 23.22 16.37 20.24
C TYR A 134 23.87 16.17 21.60
N GLY A 135 23.99 17.27 22.35
CA GLY A 135 24.86 17.33 23.53
C GLY A 135 26.32 17.06 23.13
N ASP A 136 26.98 16.15 23.84
CA ASP A 136 28.37 15.73 23.57
C ASP A 136 28.47 14.48 22.66
N VAL A 137 27.37 14.04 22.05
CA VAL A 137 27.31 12.81 21.24
C VAL A 137 27.06 13.16 19.77
N ALA A 138 27.87 12.57 18.88
CA ALA A 138 27.68 12.64 17.43
C ALA A 138 27.09 11.33 16.90
N TYR A 139 26.06 11.45 16.07
CA TYR A 139 25.36 10.37 15.39
C TYR A 139 25.58 10.47 13.88
N GLN A 140 25.81 9.34 13.22
CA GLN A 140 25.77 9.25 11.76
C GLN A 140 24.46 8.60 11.34
N LEU A 141 23.58 9.40 10.73
CA LEU A 141 22.23 8.98 10.37
C LEU A 141 22.17 8.67 8.86
N PRO A 142 21.82 7.44 8.46
CA PRO A 142 21.69 7.09 7.05
C PRO A 142 20.60 7.90 6.36
N LEU A 143 20.89 8.34 5.14
CA LEU A 143 19.93 8.97 4.24
C LEU A 143 19.71 8.10 3.00
N TYR A 144 18.44 7.85 2.68
CA TYR A 144 18.05 7.09 1.51
C TYR A 144 17.25 7.96 0.55
N LEU A 145 17.69 8.08 -0.70
CA LEU A 145 17.01 8.88 -1.71
C LEU A 145 15.68 8.23 -2.12
N LEU A 146 14.57 8.93 -1.93
CA LEU A 146 13.25 8.44 -2.31
C LEU A 146 12.88 8.87 -3.74
N GLY A 147 13.25 10.08 -4.12
CA GLY A 147 13.08 10.63 -5.46
C GLY A 147 12.98 12.15 -5.45
N GLN A 148 12.64 12.72 -6.60
CA GLN A 148 12.41 14.16 -6.78
C GLN A 148 10.93 14.39 -7.11
N ASP A 149 10.30 15.38 -6.50
CA ASP A 149 8.92 15.73 -6.86
C ASP A 149 8.86 16.63 -8.12
N ARG A 150 7.65 16.94 -8.57
CA ARG A 150 7.42 17.80 -9.75
C ARG A 150 7.87 19.25 -9.57
N THR A 151 8.14 19.68 -8.34
CA THR A 151 8.67 21.00 -7.99
C THR A 151 10.20 21.00 -7.92
N GLU A 152 10.84 19.91 -8.38
CA GLU A 152 12.28 19.72 -8.35
C GLU A 152 12.87 19.61 -6.93
N ARG A 153 12.03 19.33 -5.93
CA ARG A 153 12.47 19.14 -4.54
C ARG A 153 12.85 17.68 -4.29
N TRP A 154 14.01 17.48 -3.69
CA TRP A 154 14.51 16.14 -3.38
C TRP A 154 13.95 15.65 -2.05
N THR A 155 13.52 14.39 -2.02
CA THR A 155 13.00 13.76 -0.81
C THR A 155 13.90 12.59 -0.41
N PHE A 156 14.32 12.60 0.85
CA PHE A 156 15.10 11.52 1.46
C PHE A 156 14.39 10.93 2.67
N ALA A 157 14.64 9.65 2.96
CA ALA A 157 14.35 9.05 4.24
C ALA A 157 15.56 9.17 5.17
N LEU A 158 15.35 9.71 6.36
CA LEU A 158 16.33 9.75 7.45
C LEU A 158 16.04 8.61 8.42
N ASP A 159 16.96 7.65 8.50
CA ASP A 159 16.86 6.52 9.43
C ASP A 159 17.42 6.92 10.80
N VAL A 160 16.54 7.09 11.78
CA VAL A 160 16.89 7.46 13.16
C VAL A 160 16.78 6.29 14.13
N SER A 161 16.74 5.05 13.61
CA SER A 161 16.48 3.86 14.43
C SER A 161 17.45 3.71 15.60
N ASP A 162 18.73 4.06 15.39
CA ASP A 162 19.79 3.95 16.39
C ASP A 162 19.80 5.11 17.40
N CYS A 163 19.07 6.21 17.16
CA CYS A 163 19.05 7.40 18.01
C CYS A 163 17.64 7.91 18.33
N ARG A 164 16.64 7.04 18.23
CA ARG A 164 15.20 7.36 18.26
C ARG A 164 14.79 8.31 19.39
N SER A 165 15.17 7.99 20.63
CA SER A 165 14.78 8.77 21.81
C SER A 165 15.40 10.17 21.78
N ALA A 166 16.72 10.24 21.59
CA ALA A 166 17.42 11.53 21.51
C ALA A 166 16.88 12.40 20.38
N PHE A 167 16.57 11.81 19.22
CA PHE A 167 16.02 12.56 18.09
C PHE A 167 14.62 13.13 18.40
N LEU A 168 13.76 12.35 19.07
CA LEU A 168 12.46 12.86 19.51
C LEU A 168 12.58 14.00 20.52
N ASP A 169 13.50 13.88 21.48
CA ASP A 169 13.71 14.93 22.47
C ASP A 169 14.20 16.22 21.80
N PHE A 170 15.11 16.10 20.82
CA PHE A 170 15.51 17.22 19.97
C PHE A 170 14.34 17.86 19.22
N LEU A 171 13.44 17.06 18.62
CA LEU A 171 12.26 17.61 17.95
C LEU A 171 11.34 18.38 18.91
N ARG A 172 11.15 17.86 20.12
CA ARG A 172 10.27 18.46 21.13
C ARG A 172 10.86 19.74 21.70
N GLU A 173 12.12 19.68 22.11
CA GLU A 173 12.80 20.72 22.87
C GLU A 173 13.54 21.69 21.95
N GLY A 174 14.37 21.16 21.04
CA GLY A 174 15.22 21.93 20.14
C GLY A 174 14.46 22.59 19.00
N CYS A 175 13.49 21.90 18.40
CA CYS A 175 12.65 22.47 17.33
C CYS A 175 11.37 23.15 17.86
N GLY A 176 11.13 23.15 19.18
CA GLY A 176 9.97 23.77 19.79
C GLY A 176 8.62 23.18 19.35
N LEU A 177 8.61 21.93 18.88
CA LEU A 177 7.37 21.27 18.44
C LEU A 177 6.50 20.80 19.62
N GLY A 178 7.04 20.82 20.84
CA GLY A 178 6.33 20.45 22.05
C GLY A 178 5.84 19.00 22.01
N SER A 179 4.73 18.70 22.68
CA SER A 179 4.14 17.35 22.70
C SER A 179 3.46 16.94 21.39
N GLY A 180 3.34 17.84 20.41
CA GLY A 180 2.65 17.57 19.14
C GLY A 180 3.44 16.72 18.14
N VAL A 181 4.45 15.98 18.58
CA VAL A 181 5.24 15.06 17.76
C VAL A 181 5.27 13.70 18.41
N ALA A 182 4.86 12.70 17.65
CA ALA A 182 4.79 11.32 18.08
C ALA A 182 5.38 10.38 17.02
N LEU A 183 5.88 9.24 17.50
CA LEU A 183 6.10 8.09 16.64
C LEU A 183 4.80 7.32 16.54
N SER A 184 4.47 6.90 15.33
CA SER A 184 3.33 6.05 15.08
C SER A 184 3.74 4.88 14.19
N ASP A 185 3.17 3.70 14.48
CA ASP A 185 3.23 2.58 13.56
C ASP A 185 2.64 3.02 12.22
N LEU A 186 3.37 2.81 11.12
CA LEU A 186 2.95 3.30 9.81
C LEU A 186 1.53 2.78 9.47
N ARG A 187 1.20 1.52 9.78
CA ARG A 187 -0.12 0.96 9.45
C ARG A 187 -1.24 1.70 10.20
N ALA A 188 -0.99 2.10 11.45
CA ALA A 188 -1.94 2.90 12.23
C ALA A 188 -2.05 4.35 11.72
N ALA A 189 -0.96 4.90 11.18
CA ALA A 189 -0.93 6.26 10.63
C ALA A 189 -1.55 6.35 9.23
N LEU A 190 -1.47 5.29 8.41
CA LEU A 190 -1.91 5.26 7.01
C LEU A 190 -3.30 5.91 6.76
N PRO A 191 -4.36 5.65 7.54
CA PRO A 191 -5.67 6.25 7.32
C PRO A 191 -5.74 7.77 7.51
N GLN A 192 -4.74 8.36 8.18
CA GLN A 192 -4.64 9.79 8.46
C GLN A 192 -3.76 10.53 7.46
N LEU A 193 -3.06 9.81 6.58
CA LEU A 193 -2.16 10.37 5.58
C LEU A 193 -2.90 10.56 4.26
N SER A 194 -2.54 11.62 3.54
CA SER A 194 -2.88 11.72 2.12
C SER A 194 -2.26 10.56 1.33
N ARG A 195 -2.79 10.27 0.14
CA ARG A 195 -2.29 9.19 -0.71
C ARG A 195 -0.80 9.34 -1.02
N ASP A 196 -0.38 10.57 -1.31
CA ASP A 196 0.99 10.93 -1.64
C ASP A 196 1.91 10.75 -0.43
N ALA A 197 1.48 11.27 0.72
CA ALA A 197 2.14 11.06 2.01
C ALA A 197 2.31 9.58 2.36
N ALA A 198 1.23 8.78 2.22
CA ALA A 198 1.24 7.36 2.49
C ALA A 198 2.22 6.60 1.58
N ALA A 199 2.28 6.97 0.28
CA ALA A 199 3.21 6.37 -0.67
C ALA A 199 4.68 6.69 -0.32
N ILE A 200 4.97 7.95 0.01
CA ILE A 200 6.31 8.41 0.39
C ILE A 200 6.75 7.77 1.72
N ALA A 201 5.92 7.87 2.76
CA ALA A 201 6.18 7.27 4.07
C ALA A 201 6.35 5.75 3.98
N GLY A 202 5.55 5.12 3.11
CA GLY A 202 5.64 3.71 2.81
C GLY A 202 6.95 3.30 2.16
N GLN A 203 7.39 4.04 1.15
CA GLN A 203 8.69 3.83 0.51
C GLN A 203 9.84 4.00 1.51
N ALA A 204 9.81 5.08 2.31
CA ALA A 204 10.81 5.38 3.32
C ALA A 204 10.94 4.25 4.34
N THR A 205 9.81 3.78 4.85
CA THR A 205 9.73 2.71 5.84
C THR A 205 10.20 1.37 5.28
N SER A 206 9.74 1.00 4.08
CA SER A 206 10.14 -0.25 3.41
C SER A 206 11.64 -0.28 3.11
N LEU A 207 12.20 0.83 2.63
CA LEU A 207 13.61 0.93 2.28
C LEU A 207 14.50 0.87 3.52
N SER A 208 14.12 1.60 4.58
CA SER A 208 14.86 1.59 5.86
C SER A 208 14.86 0.21 6.50
N GLN A 209 13.71 -0.47 6.53
CA GLN A 209 13.63 -1.85 7.05
C GLN A 209 14.45 -2.85 6.24
N TRP A 210 14.46 -2.70 4.91
CA TRP A 210 15.33 -3.51 4.06
C TRP A 210 16.81 -3.29 4.40
N HIS A 211 17.25 -2.04 4.58
CA HIS A 211 18.62 -1.76 4.98
C HIS A 211 18.99 -2.36 6.34
N GLN A 212 18.06 -2.37 7.30
CA GLN A 212 18.29 -2.94 8.62
C GLN A 212 18.39 -4.47 8.60
N SER A 213 17.63 -5.14 7.73
CA SER A 213 17.59 -6.60 7.62
C SER A 213 18.70 -7.17 6.71
N HIS A 214 19.22 -6.39 5.75
CA HIS A 214 20.17 -6.87 4.75
C HIS A 214 21.61 -6.37 5.00
N LYS A 215 22.04 -6.32 6.27
CA LYS A 215 23.39 -5.84 6.65
C LYS A 215 24.51 -6.76 6.16
N PHE A 216 24.22 -8.01 5.84
CA PHE A 216 25.20 -9.02 5.39
C PHE A 216 24.87 -9.58 4.01
N CYS A 217 25.90 -10.07 3.32
CA CYS A 217 25.81 -10.66 2.00
C CYS A 217 25.24 -12.09 2.09
N PRO A 218 24.14 -12.42 1.41
CA PRO A 218 23.57 -13.76 1.45
C PRO A 218 24.46 -14.82 0.77
N ARG A 219 25.43 -14.40 -0.06
CA ARG A 219 26.35 -15.30 -0.77
C ARG A 219 27.57 -15.69 0.08
N CYS A 220 28.18 -14.73 0.77
CA CYS A 220 29.47 -14.94 1.45
C CYS A 220 29.47 -14.56 2.94
N GLY A 221 28.39 -14.01 3.48
CA GLY A 221 28.29 -13.61 4.89
C GLY A 221 29.00 -12.29 5.25
N SER A 222 29.81 -11.72 4.36
CA SER A 222 30.49 -10.44 4.60
C SER A 222 29.50 -9.26 4.75
N PRO A 223 29.88 -8.18 5.45
CA PRO A 223 29.08 -6.97 5.51
C PRO A 223 28.74 -6.40 4.13
N THR A 224 27.70 -5.59 4.09
CA THR A 224 27.30 -4.83 2.90
C THR A 224 27.22 -3.36 3.23
N ALA A 225 27.49 -2.49 2.27
CA ALA A 225 27.33 -1.05 2.39
C ALA A 225 26.17 -0.56 1.52
N PRO A 226 25.38 0.43 1.97
CA PRO A 226 24.47 1.17 1.08
C PRO A 226 25.26 1.79 -0.08
N VAL A 227 24.71 1.70 -1.29
CA VAL A 227 25.27 2.34 -2.49
C VAL A 227 24.15 2.98 -3.30
N GLU A 228 24.52 3.88 -4.23
CA GLU A 228 23.56 4.59 -5.09
C GLU A 228 22.50 5.32 -4.25
N SER A 229 22.98 6.10 -3.28
CA SER A 229 22.12 6.87 -2.36
C SER A 229 21.11 6.01 -1.59
N GLY A 230 21.49 4.78 -1.23
CA GLY A 230 20.64 3.86 -0.48
C GLY A 230 19.61 3.13 -1.34
N LEU A 231 19.67 3.20 -2.67
CA LEU A 231 18.77 2.39 -3.50
C LEU A 231 19.17 0.92 -3.53
N ARG A 232 20.43 0.62 -3.19
CA ARG A 232 21.03 -0.72 -3.23
C ARG A 232 21.97 -0.93 -2.06
N ARG A 233 22.37 -2.18 -1.87
CA ARG A 233 23.47 -2.57 -0.98
C ARG A 233 24.49 -3.35 -1.79
N GLN A 234 25.78 -3.11 -1.53
CA GLN A 234 26.88 -3.78 -2.20
C GLN A 234 27.70 -4.56 -1.19
N CYS A 235 28.08 -5.79 -1.53
CA CYS A 235 28.98 -6.57 -0.70
C CYS A 235 30.37 -5.92 -0.63
N VAL A 236 30.91 -5.77 0.59
CA VAL A 236 32.24 -5.15 0.77
C VAL A 236 33.38 -6.04 0.28
N SER A 237 33.18 -7.37 0.28
CA SER A 237 34.20 -8.35 -0.16
C SER A 237 34.10 -8.68 -1.65
N GLU A 238 32.92 -8.53 -2.26
CA GLU A 238 32.67 -8.80 -3.67
C GLU A 238 31.92 -7.62 -4.29
N ALA A 239 32.66 -6.64 -4.81
CA ALA A 239 32.06 -5.45 -5.41
C ALA A 239 31.07 -5.76 -6.56
N GLY A 240 31.19 -6.91 -7.24
CA GLY A 240 30.23 -7.33 -8.26
C GLY A 240 28.84 -7.69 -7.72
N HIS A 241 28.72 -8.00 -6.42
CA HIS A 241 27.47 -8.49 -5.84
C HIS A 241 26.66 -7.35 -5.22
N LYS A 242 25.67 -6.89 -5.97
CA LYS A 242 24.66 -5.91 -5.55
C LYS A 242 23.36 -6.61 -5.14
N GLN A 243 22.76 -6.09 -4.09
CA GLN A 243 21.45 -6.49 -3.60
C GLN A 243 20.46 -5.37 -3.83
N TYR A 244 19.23 -5.78 -4.15
CA TYR A 244 18.11 -4.89 -4.44
C TYR A 244 17.04 -5.06 -3.35
N PRO A 245 16.29 -4.01 -3.02
CA PRO A 245 15.12 -4.12 -2.16
C PRO A 245 14.18 -5.21 -2.70
N ARG A 246 13.74 -6.08 -1.80
CA ARG A 246 12.78 -7.14 -2.11
C ARG A 246 11.36 -6.56 -2.17
N THR A 247 10.58 -7.00 -3.15
CA THR A 247 9.14 -6.73 -3.25
C THR A 247 8.43 -8.06 -3.40
N ASP A 248 7.54 -8.38 -2.47
CA ASP A 248 6.83 -9.66 -2.45
C ASP A 248 5.48 -9.53 -3.18
N PRO A 249 5.25 -10.24 -4.29
CA PRO A 249 3.97 -10.22 -4.99
C PRO A 249 2.88 -10.92 -4.17
N VAL A 250 1.74 -10.26 -4.02
CA VAL A 250 0.58 -10.76 -3.28
C VAL A 250 -0.65 -10.56 -4.15
N VAL A 251 -1.42 -11.63 -4.39
CA VAL A 251 -2.75 -11.49 -5.02
C VAL A 251 -3.77 -11.12 -3.97
N ILE A 252 -4.69 -10.23 -4.33
CA ILE A 252 -5.87 -9.91 -3.53
C ILE A 252 -7.08 -9.85 -4.44
N MET A 253 -8.13 -10.59 -4.12
CA MET A 253 -9.19 -10.91 -5.05
C MET A 253 -10.57 -10.74 -4.45
N LEU A 254 -11.42 -10.04 -5.19
CA LEU A 254 -12.86 -10.12 -4.98
C LEU A 254 -13.40 -11.25 -5.85
N VAL A 255 -14.03 -12.23 -5.21
CA VAL A 255 -14.60 -13.40 -5.89
C VAL A 255 -16.10 -13.18 -6.03
N GLU A 256 -16.55 -12.97 -7.27
CA GLU A 256 -17.96 -12.86 -7.63
C GLU A 256 -18.63 -14.25 -7.68
N SER A 257 -19.85 -14.34 -7.17
CA SER A 257 -20.66 -15.57 -7.20
C SER A 257 -21.04 -16.00 -8.63
N PRO A 258 -21.40 -17.26 -8.86
CA PRO A 258 -21.81 -17.74 -10.19
C PRO A 258 -22.92 -16.92 -10.88
N ASP A 259 -23.84 -16.34 -10.11
CA ASP A 259 -24.93 -15.48 -10.60
C ASP A 259 -24.62 -13.98 -10.63
N GLY A 260 -23.42 -13.57 -10.22
CA GLY A 260 -23.00 -12.18 -10.22
C GLY A 260 -23.64 -11.27 -9.18
N ARG A 261 -24.33 -11.84 -8.17
CA ARG A 261 -25.09 -11.07 -7.16
C ARG A 261 -24.39 -10.95 -5.81
N ARG A 262 -23.36 -11.77 -5.55
CA ARG A 262 -22.65 -11.82 -4.27
C ARG A 262 -21.15 -11.77 -4.47
N ALA A 263 -20.44 -11.31 -3.45
CA ALA A 263 -18.99 -11.41 -3.38
C ALA A 263 -18.57 -12.22 -2.15
N LEU A 264 -17.57 -13.07 -2.31
CA LEU A 264 -16.95 -13.83 -1.23
C LEU A 264 -15.97 -12.92 -0.50
N LEU A 265 -16.17 -12.73 0.81
CA LEU A 265 -15.25 -12.02 1.68
C LEU A 265 -14.86 -12.91 2.85
N GLY A 266 -13.67 -12.70 3.39
CA GLY A 266 -13.16 -13.43 4.53
C GLY A 266 -12.66 -12.53 5.64
N ARG A 267 -12.45 -13.12 6.82
CA ARG A 267 -11.77 -12.50 7.94
C ARG A 267 -10.81 -13.46 8.63
N ASN A 268 -9.69 -12.91 9.08
CA ASN A 268 -8.73 -13.60 9.93
C ASN A 268 -8.99 -13.25 11.41
N ARG A 269 -8.71 -14.18 12.34
CA ARG A 269 -8.82 -13.96 13.80
C ARG A 269 -8.07 -12.73 14.32
N LYS A 270 -7.01 -12.31 13.61
CA LYS A 270 -6.20 -11.13 13.95
C LYS A 270 -6.84 -9.80 13.57
N PHE A 271 -7.87 -9.83 12.72
CA PHE A 271 -8.56 -8.62 12.28
C PHE A 271 -9.53 -8.13 13.34
N THR A 272 -9.74 -6.81 13.37
CA THR A 272 -10.78 -6.19 14.19
C THR A 272 -12.10 -6.95 13.99
N PRO A 273 -12.77 -7.37 15.07
CA PRO A 273 -14.05 -8.06 14.97
C PRO A 273 -15.03 -7.29 14.08
N GLY A 274 -15.70 -8.00 13.16
CA GLY A 274 -16.62 -7.39 12.19
C GLY A 274 -15.99 -6.90 10.88
N MET A 275 -14.65 -6.82 10.78
CA MET A 275 -13.99 -6.51 9.50
C MET A 275 -14.01 -7.72 8.57
N TYR A 276 -14.57 -7.55 7.37
CA TYR A 276 -14.51 -8.52 6.26
C TYR A 276 -13.82 -7.90 5.05
N THR A 277 -12.98 -8.67 4.38
CA THR A 277 -12.15 -8.19 3.27
C THR A 277 -11.98 -9.24 2.17
N CYS A 278 -11.39 -8.84 1.05
CA CYS A 278 -11.02 -9.73 -0.04
C CYS A 278 -10.04 -10.79 0.46
N LEU A 279 -10.12 -12.00 -0.12
CA LEU A 279 -9.12 -13.04 0.11
C LEU A 279 -7.78 -12.61 -0.51
N SER A 280 -6.67 -13.05 0.06
CA SER A 280 -5.33 -12.64 -0.40
C SER A 280 -4.23 -13.59 0.03
N GLY A 281 -3.22 -13.78 -0.82
CA GLY A 281 -2.03 -14.53 -0.46
C GLY A 281 -0.86 -14.33 -1.41
N PHE A 282 0.29 -14.89 -1.05
CA PHE A 282 1.53 -14.69 -1.77
C PHE A 282 1.52 -15.44 -3.09
N VAL A 283 2.17 -14.87 -4.11
CA VAL A 283 2.44 -15.59 -5.36
C VAL A 283 3.70 -16.43 -5.18
N ASP A 284 3.61 -17.72 -5.47
CA ASP A 284 4.73 -18.64 -5.40
C ASP A 284 5.69 -18.48 -6.58
N GLN A 285 6.90 -19.02 -6.43
CA GLN A 285 7.88 -19.02 -7.52
C GLN A 285 7.35 -19.81 -8.71
N CYS A 286 7.47 -19.21 -9.90
CA CYS A 286 6.96 -19.78 -11.16
C CYS A 286 5.45 -19.97 -11.19
N GLU A 287 4.69 -19.27 -10.34
CA GLU A 287 3.24 -19.21 -10.36
C GLU A 287 2.77 -17.95 -11.10
N SER A 288 1.76 -18.08 -11.96
CA SER A 288 1.07 -16.91 -12.53
C SER A 288 0.11 -16.27 -11.53
N VAL A 289 -0.25 -15.00 -11.76
CA VAL A 289 -1.22 -14.28 -10.91
C VAL A 289 -2.56 -15.02 -10.87
N GLU A 290 -3.00 -15.54 -12.02
CA GLU A 290 -4.26 -16.25 -12.14
C GLU A 290 -4.23 -17.63 -11.48
N GLU A 291 -3.08 -18.31 -11.45
CA GLU A 291 -2.90 -19.56 -10.68
C GLU A 291 -2.93 -19.30 -9.18
N ALA A 292 -2.19 -18.28 -8.71
CA ALA A 292 -2.17 -17.88 -7.30
C ALA A 292 -3.58 -17.55 -6.79
N VAL A 293 -4.36 -16.76 -7.55
CA VAL A 293 -5.76 -16.44 -7.19
C VAL A 293 -6.59 -17.72 -7.03
N ARG A 294 -6.44 -18.70 -7.93
CA ARG A 294 -7.21 -19.95 -7.85
C ARG A 294 -6.78 -20.80 -6.67
N ARG A 295 -5.47 -20.90 -6.41
CA ARG A 295 -4.91 -21.66 -5.28
C ARG A 295 -5.39 -21.08 -3.96
N GLU A 296 -5.16 -19.79 -3.73
CA GLU A 296 -5.48 -19.11 -2.47
C GLU A 296 -6.98 -19.17 -2.15
N VAL A 297 -7.86 -18.90 -3.13
CA VAL A 297 -9.31 -19.02 -2.91
C VAL A 297 -9.69 -20.47 -2.55
N PHE A 298 -9.08 -21.46 -3.19
CA PHE A 298 -9.34 -22.86 -2.89
C PHE A 298 -8.77 -23.30 -1.53
N GLU A 299 -7.61 -22.80 -1.12
CA GLU A 299 -6.99 -23.10 0.17
C GLU A 299 -7.83 -22.57 1.34
N GLU A 300 -8.30 -21.32 1.23
CA GLU A 300 -9.02 -20.64 2.31
C GLU A 300 -10.52 -21.00 2.39
N SER A 301 -11.16 -21.25 1.24
CA SER A 301 -12.63 -21.36 1.16
C SER A 301 -13.15 -22.60 0.42
N ARG A 302 -12.27 -23.34 -0.27
CA ARG A 302 -12.59 -24.46 -1.18
C ARG A 302 -13.48 -24.09 -2.37
N VAL A 303 -13.74 -22.79 -2.60
CA VAL A 303 -14.46 -22.32 -3.78
C VAL A 303 -13.58 -22.45 -5.02
N LEU A 304 -14.14 -23.06 -6.08
CA LEU A 304 -13.44 -23.17 -7.36
C LEU A 304 -13.65 -21.90 -8.19
N VAL A 305 -12.57 -21.35 -8.75
CA VAL A 305 -12.59 -20.13 -9.57
C VAL A 305 -12.36 -20.44 -11.05
N ALA A 306 -13.17 -19.84 -11.91
CA ALA A 306 -13.08 -19.93 -13.37
C ALA A 306 -12.20 -18.79 -13.95
N GLY A 307 -12.81 -17.65 -14.26
CA GLY A 307 -12.15 -16.48 -14.80
C GLY A 307 -11.45 -15.67 -13.71
N VAL A 308 -10.27 -15.14 -14.05
CA VAL A 308 -9.52 -14.20 -13.22
C VAL A 308 -9.13 -13.02 -14.11
N ALA A 309 -9.35 -11.80 -13.63
CA ALA A 309 -8.95 -10.58 -14.31
C ALA A 309 -8.15 -9.69 -13.34
N VAL A 310 -6.93 -9.33 -13.71
CA VAL A 310 -6.14 -8.35 -12.96
C VAL A 310 -6.69 -6.95 -13.27
N VAL A 311 -7.07 -6.20 -12.23
CA VAL A 311 -7.76 -4.91 -12.38
C VAL A 311 -6.93 -3.73 -11.87
N GLY A 312 -5.90 -3.98 -11.06
CA GLY A 312 -4.98 -2.94 -10.62
C GLY A 312 -3.94 -3.45 -9.65
N SER A 313 -3.12 -2.53 -9.13
CA SER A 313 -2.08 -2.84 -8.18
C SER A 313 -1.90 -1.75 -7.13
N GLN A 314 -1.42 -2.12 -5.96
CA GLN A 314 -1.06 -1.19 -4.89
C GLN A 314 0.20 -1.71 -4.18
N PRO A 315 1.30 -0.93 -4.12
CA PRO A 315 2.38 -1.20 -3.20
C PRO A 315 1.88 -1.04 -1.77
N TRP A 316 2.14 -2.05 -0.95
CA TRP A 316 1.76 -2.13 0.44
C TRP A 316 3.03 -2.11 1.30
N PRO A 317 3.33 -0.98 1.96
CA PRO A 317 4.63 -0.74 2.57
C PRO A 317 4.81 -1.37 3.97
N VAL A 318 3.76 -2.00 4.49
CA VAL A 318 3.72 -2.60 5.82
C VAL A 318 3.43 -4.09 5.70
N GLY A 319 4.27 -4.80 4.97
CA GLY A 319 4.17 -6.25 4.86
C GLY A 319 4.42 -6.95 6.19
N ARG A 320 3.95 -8.20 6.32
CA ARG A 320 3.98 -8.95 7.60
C ARG A 320 5.39 -9.06 8.21
N TYR A 321 6.40 -9.16 7.35
CA TYR A 321 7.81 -9.32 7.73
C TYR A 321 8.64 -8.04 7.55
N GLY A 322 7.99 -6.89 7.34
CA GLY A 322 8.68 -5.61 7.18
C GLY A 322 9.23 -5.35 5.77
N GLY A 323 8.82 -6.16 4.81
CA GLY A 323 9.04 -5.92 3.39
C GLY A 323 7.91 -5.09 2.78
N CYS A 324 8.14 -4.62 1.55
CA CYS A 324 7.10 -4.07 0.70
C CYS A 324 6.41 -5.23 -0.05
N GLU A 325 5.09 -5.33 0.10
CA GLU A 325 4.25 -6.27 -0.65
C GLU A 325 3.68 -5.53 -1.86
N LEU A 326 3.66 -6.15 -3.04
CA LEU A 326 2.96 -5.62 -4.22
C LEU A 326 1.62 -6.32 -4.33
N MET A 327 0.57 -5.64 -3.89
CA MET A 327 -0.80 -6.14 -3.97
C MET A 327 -1.28 -6.07 -5.41
N LEU A 328 -1.66 -7.21 -5.97
CA LEU A 328 -2.19 -7.39 -7.32
C LEU A 328 -3.70 -7.65 -7.19
N GLY A 329 -4.46 -6.58 -7.39
CA GLY A 329 -5.91 -6.59 -7.28
C GLY A 329 -6.55 -7.34 -8.44
N CYS A 330 -7.34 -8.35 -8.12
CA CYS A 330 -7.99 -9.23 -9.08
C CYS A 330 -9.50 -9.30 -8.86
N MET A 331 -10.24 -9.52 -9.94
CA MET A 331 -11.62 -9.98 -9.90
C MET A 331 -11.62 -11.45 -10.32
N ALA A 332 -12.41 -12.27 -9.64
CA ALA A 332 -12.48 -13.70 -9.88
C ALA A 332 -13.93 -14.16 -9.98
N GLN A 333 -14.22 -15.15 -10.82
CA GLN A 333 -15.56 -15.73 -10.95
C GLN A 333 -15.60 -17.11 -10.28
N ALA A 334 -16.43 -17.28 -9.27
CA ALA A 334 -16.66 -18.58 -8.66
C ALA A 334 -17.49 -19.51 -9.55
N ARG A 335 -17.27 -20.82 -9.40
CA ARG A 335 -18.04 -21.90 -10.05
C ARG A 335 -19.11 -22.50 -9.13
N SER A 336 -19.00 -22.28 -7.82
CA SER A 336 -19.89 -22.85 -6.80
C SER A 336 -20.12 -21.85 -5.67
N TYR A 337 -21.16 -22.10 -4.87
CA TYR A 337 -21.46 -21.35 -3.64
C TYR A 337 -20.97 -22.04 -2.37
N GLU A 338 -20.62 -23.33 -2.46
CA GLU A 338 -20.21 -24.12 -1.31
C GLU A 338 -18.88 -23.59 -0.78
N VAL A 339 -18.92 -23.10 0.47
CA VAL A 339 -17.76 -22.62 1.21
C VAL A 339 -17.45 -23.64 2.30
N LEU A 340 -16.21 -24.10 2.31
CA LEU A 340 -15.65 -24.87 3.41
C LEU A 340 -14.40 -24.16 3.90
N VAL A 341 -14.56 -23.40 4.98
CA VAL A 341 -13.51 -22.54 5.52
C VAL A 341 -12.35 -23.37 6.06
N ASN A 342 -11.13 -23.02 5.68
CA ASN A 342 -9.93 -23.49 6.36
C ASN A 342 -9.71 -22.72 7.67
N THR A 343 -10.14 -23.32 8.79
CA THR A 343 -10.11 -22.68 10.11
C THR A 343 -8.71 -22.49 10.72
N ASP A 344 -7.68 -23.07 10.10
CA ASP A 344 -6.29 -22.84 10.49
C ASP A 344 -5.79 -21.46 10.06
N GLU A 345 -6.37 -20.91 8.98
CA GLU A 345 -5.97 -19.62 8.41
C GLU A 345 -7.03 -18.55 8.61
N MET A 346 -8.30 -18.90 8.37
CA MET A 346 -9.42 -17.97 8.39
C MET A 346 -10.32 -18.20 9.59
N GLU A 347 -10.86 -17.12 10.14
CA GLU A 347 -11.90 -17.21 11.16
C GLU A 347 -13.25 -17.49 10.50
N ASP A 348 -13.54 -16.79 9.40
CA ASP A 348 -14.79 -16.92 8.68
C ASP A 348 -14.64 -16.48 7.20
N VAL A 349 -15.44 -17.08 6.32
CA VAL A 349 -15.54 -16.71 4.89
C VAL A 349 -17.01 -16.83 4.48
N GLN A 350 -17.58 -15.74 3.97
CA GLN A 350 -19.00 -15.64 3.67
C GLN A 350 -19.29 -14.92 2.35
N TRP A 351 -20.47 -15.20 1.80
CA TRP A 351 -21.01 -14.48 0.65
C TRP A 351 -21.80 -13.26 1.13
N TYR A 352 -21.46 -12.08 0.61
CA TYR A 352 -22.16 -10.82 0.86
C TYR A 352 -22.94 -10.38 -0.38
N ASP A 353 -24.18 -9.95 -0.19
CA ASP A 353 -25.00 -9.44 -1.27
C ASP A 353 -24.46 -8.09 -1.79
N LYS A 354 -24.64 -7.85 -3.09
CA LYS A 354 -24.14 -6.65 -3.76
C LYS A 354 -24.64 -5.35 -3.12
N ASP A 355 -25.88 -5.35 -2.65
CA ASP A 355 -26.49 -4.19 -2.00
C ASP A 355 -25.93 -3.92 -0.61
N GLU A 356 -25.56 -4.97 0.15
CA GLU A 356 -24.90 -4.83 1.46
C GLU A 356 -23.51 -4.20 1.30
N LEU A 357 -22.74 -4.66 0.32
CA LEU A 357 -21.42 -4.10 0.02
C LEU A 357 -21.51 -2.68 -0.53
N ARG A 358 -22.55 -2.37 -1.31
CA ARG A 358 -22.82 -0.99 -1.75
C ARG A 358 -23.11 -0.09 -0.56
N ALA A 359 -23.93 -0.54 0.40
CA ALA A 359 -24.22 0.22 1.61
C ALA A 359 -22.95 0.48 2.43
N ALA A 360 -22.10 -0.54 2.64
CA ALA A 360 -20.84 -0.39 3.36
C ALA A 360 -19.88 0.62 2.69
N VAL A 361 -19.80 0.64 1.36
CA VAL A 361 -19.05 1.64 0.59
C VAL A 361 -19.65 3.04 0.78
N GLN A 362 -20.98 3.15 0.71
CA GLN A 362 -21.70 4.42 0.84
C GLN A 362 -21.43 5.10 2.19
N MET A 363 -21.21 4.34 3.27
CA MET A 363 -20.85 4.91 4.58
C MET A 363 -19.56 5.74 4.52
N TYR A 364 -18.54 5.24 3.81
CA TYR A 364 -17.29 5.97 3.62
C TYR A 364 -17.45 7.15 2.64
N ASP A 365 -18.16 6.95 1.52
CA ASP A 365 -18.40 8.00 0.53
C ASP A 365 -19.19 9.19 1.15
N ASN A 366 -20.19 8.91 2.00
CA ASN A 366 -20.97 9.92 2.71
C ASN A 366 -20.13 10.70 3.73
N ALA A 367 -19.28 10.02 4.50
CA ALA A 367 -18.39 10.67 5.47
C ALA A 367 -17.36 11.58 4.79
N ALA A 368 -16.82 11.15 3.64
CA ALA A 368 -15.93 11.97 2.82
C ALA A 368 -16.65 13.22 2.29
N ALA A 369 -17.89 13.09 1.82
CA ALA A 369 -18.69 14.21 1.34
C ALA A 369 -19.01 15.24 2.46
N GLN A 370 -19.36 14.75 3.66
CA GLN A 370 -19.60 15.61 4.83
C GLN A 370 -18.32 16.39 5.20
N SER A 371 -17.17 15.72 5.23
CA SER A 371 -15.87 16.34 5.51
C SER A 371 -15.51 17.43 4.48
N ALA A 372 -15.78 17.19 3.20
CA ALA A 372 -15.55 18.18 2.13
C ALA A 372 -16.48 19.40 2.26
N SER A 373 -17.74 19.17 2.65
CA SER A 373 -18.71 20.26 2.86
C SER A 373 -18.38 21.14 4.08
N ALA A 374 -17.85 20.54 5.16
CA ALA A 374 -17.42 21.28 6.35
C ALA A 374 -16.16 22.13 6.09
N GLY A 375 -15.23 21.67 5.25
CA GLY A 375 -14.05 22.42 4.85
C GLY A 375 -14.31 23.59 3.88
N GLY A 376 -15.48 23.64 3.25
CA GLY A 376 -15.88 24.69 2.28
C GLY A 376 -16.57 25.90 2.89
N ALA A 377 -17.00 25.85 4.16
CA ALA A 377 -17.77 26.92 4.83
C ALA A 377 -16.89 28.04 5.44
N GLY A 378 -15.77 28.37 4.80
CA GLY A 378 -14.85 29.45 5.21
C GLY A 378 -15.13 30.82 4.58
N GLY A 379 -16.28 31.04 3.94
CA GLY A 379 -16.57 32.28 3.22
C GLY A 379 -18.06 32.55 3.04
N GLY A 380 -18.72 33.05 4.09
CA GLY A 380 -20.09 33.55 3.98
C GLY A 380 -20.70 33.81 5.35
N GLY A 381 -20.75 35.09 5.76
CA GLY A 381 -21.42 35.50 6.99
C GLY A 381 -22.90 35.17 6.95
N GLY A 382 -23.36 34.36 7.90
CA GLY A 382 -24.75 34.06 8.17
C GLY A 382 -24.86 33.43 9.55
N GLU A 383 -25.33 34.21 10.52
CA GLU A 383 -25.57 33.76 11.89
C GLU A 383 -26.69 32.72 11.90
N GLY A 384 -26.33 31.45 12.06
CA GLY A 384 -27.22 30.36 12.41
C GLY A 384 -26.46 29.40 13.33
N GLU A 385 -26.86 29.32 14.59
CA GLU A 385 -26.33 28.36 15.57
C GLU A 385 -26.70 26.92 15.16
N GLY A 386 -25.94 26.36 14.23
CA GLY A 386 -25.81 24.92 14.06
C GLY A 386 -24.37 24.56 14.42
N VAL A 387 -24.17 23.81 15.50
CA VAL A 387 -22.87 23.23 15.79
C VAL A 387 -22.60 22.23 14.67
N ALA A 388 -21.72 22.58 13.72
CA ALA A 388 -21.29 21.65 12.71
C ALA A 388 -20.56 20.49 13.41
N GLU A 389 -21.14 19.29 13.40
CA GLU A 389 -20.49 18.10 13.95
C GLU A 389 -19.18 17.85 13.21
N ALA A 390 -18.12 17.56 13.96
CA ALA A 390 -16.82 17.25 13.39
C ALA A 390 -16.93 15.99 12.52
N PRO A 391 -16.17 15.91 11.40
CA PRO A 391 -16.18 14.73 10.56
C PRO A 391 -15.79 13.48 11.35
N MET A 392 -16.56 12.39 11.15
CA MET A 392 -16.32 11.13 11.84
C MET A 392 -14.94 10.57 11.50
N SER A 393 -14.24 10.07 12.52
CA SER A 393 -13.01 9.30 12.35
C SER A 393 -13.29 7.95 11.70
N VAL A 394 -12.25 7.33 11.11
CA VAL A 394 -12.34 5.98 10.52
C VAL A 394 -12.85 4.95 11.54
N ALA A 395 -12.40 5.04 12.80
CA ALA A 395 -12.85 4.14 13.86
C ALA A 395 -14.36 4.29 14.15
N GLN A 396 -14.86 5.53 14.21
CA GLN A 396 -16.29 5.80 14.39
C GLN A 396 -17.12 5.30 13.19
N LEU A 397 -16.60 5.40 11.98
CA LEU A 397 -17.28 4.86 10.79
C LEU A 397 -17.35 3.34 10.81
N GLN A 398 -16.29 2.67 11.26
CA GLN A 398 -16.25 1.21 11.39
C GLN A 398 -17.25 0.73 12.46
N GLU A 399 -17.32 1.42 13.59
CA GLU A 399 -18.30 1.14 14.65
C GLU A 399 -19.74 1.35 14.15
N ALA A 400 -20.02 2.48 13.50
CA ALA A 400 -21.34 2.74 12.93
C ALA A 400 -21.72 1.71 11.84
N SER A 401 -20.77 1.28 11.02
CA SER A 401 -21.00 0.25 10.01
C SER A 401 -21.30 -1.10 10.65
N LEU A 402 -20.57 -1.45 11.70
CA LEU A 402 -20.81 -2.68 12.46
C LEU A 402 -22.21 -2.68 13.10
N GLU A 403 -22.66 -1.56 13.66
CA GLU A 403 -23.99 -1.42 14.25
C GLU A 403 -25.12 -1.51 13.21
N GLN A 404 -24.95 -0.88 12.04
CA GLN A 404 -26.00 -0.79 11.02
C GLN A 404 -26.08 -2.01 10.10
N LEU A 405 -24.92 -2.57 9.73
CA LEU A 405 -24.80 -3.62 8.71
C LEU A 405 -24.37 -4.98 9.31
N GLY A 406 -23.89 -5.00 10.55
CA GLY A 406 -23.32 -6.21 11.17
C GLY A 406 -21.89 -6.54 10.72
N PHE A 407 -21.30 -5.72 9.85
CA PHE A 407 -19.91 -5.83 9.40
C PHE A 407 -19.38 -4.48 8.90
N PHE A 408 -18.09 -4.42 8.62
CA PHE A 408 -17.50 -3.31 7.88
C PHE A 408 -16.38 -3.79 6.96
N ILE A 409 -16.08 -2.99 5.94
CA ILE A 409 -15.01 -3.24 4.97
C ILE A 409 -13.78 -2.37 5.28
N PRO A 410 -12.59 -2.69 4.76
CA PRO A 410 -11.40 -1.85 4.92
C PRO A 410 -11.62 -0.39 4.47
N PRO A 411 -10.85 0.57 4.99
CA PRO A 411 -10.99 1.98 4.62
C PRO A 411 -10.55 2.25 3.16
N PRO A 412 -10.93 3.40 2.57
CA PRO A 412 -10.70 3.73 1.16
C PRO A 412 -9.25 3.76 0.68
N LEU A 413 -8.26 3.71 1.58
CA LEU A 413 -6.85 3.59 1.20
C LEU A 413 -6.47 2.15 0.80
N ALA A 414 -7.21 1.14 1.25
CA ALA A 414 -6.89 -0.26 0.97
C ALA A 414 -7.39 -0.68 -0.43
N ILE A 415 -6.56 -1.40 -1.20
CA ILE A 415 -6.97 -1.96 -2.50
C ILE A 415 -8.21 -2.86 -2.40
N ALA A 416 -8.40 -3.58 -1.29
CA ALA A 416 -9.62 -4.35 -1.05
C ALA A 416 -10.88 -3.49 -1.09
N HIS A 417 -10.85 -2.29 -0.47
CA HIS A 417 -11.97 -1.34 -0.53
C HIS A 417 -12.25 -0.94 -1.98
N HIS A 418 -11.19 -0.67 -2.75
CA HIS A 418 -11.32 -0.30 -4.15
C HIS A 418 -11.90 -1.43 -5.02
N LEU A 419 -11.51 -2.69 -4.79
CA LEU A 419 -12.10 -3.84 -5.47
C LEU A 419 -13.59 -3.97 -5.11
N ILE A 420 -13.92 -3.92 -3.82
CA ILE A 420 -15.31 -3.98 -3.33
C ILE A 420 -16.16 -2.86 -3.95
N ARG A 421 -15.67 -1.62 -3.91
CA ARG A 421 -16.33 -0.45 -4.48
C ARG A 421 -16.52 -0.58 -5.99
N ALA A 422 -15.48 -0.99 -6.72
CA ALA A 422 -15.56 -1.14 -8.17
C ALA A 422 -16.61 -2.20 -8.57
N TRP A 423 -16.64 -3.34 -7.86
CA TRP A 423 -17.60 -4.40 -8.12
C TRP A 423 -19.03 -4.01 -7.69
N ALA A 424 -19.22 -3.46 -6.49
CA ALA A 424 -20.53 -3.13 -5.93
C ALA A 424 -21.25 -2.01 -6.71
N LEU A 425 -20.49 -1.07 -7.27
CA LEU A 425 -21.02 0.01 -8.10
C LEU A 425 -21.11 -0.35 -9.59
N HIS A 426 -20.57 -1.50 -10.01
CA HIS A 426 -20.73 -1.97 -11.39
C HIS A 426 -22.16 -2.44 -11.64
N GLU A 427 -22.75 -2.03 -12.77
CA GLU A 427 -24.08 -2.48 -13.19
C GLU A 427 -24.01 -3.89 -13.78
N GLY A 428 -24.82 -4.81 -13.27
CA GLY A 428 -24.82 -6.20 -13.71
C GLY A 428 -23.65 -7.04 -13.17
N PRO A 429 -23.47 -8.27 -13.69
CA PRO A 429 -22.36 -9.15 -13.30
C PRO A 429 -21.04 -8.64 -13.89
N TRP A 430 -19.95 -8.74 -13.13
CA TRP A 430 -18.61 -8.35 -13.59
C TRP A 430 -18.13 -9.26 -14.72
N PHE A 431 -18.37 -10.56 -14.58
CA PHE A 431 -18.13 -11.53 -15.64
C PHE A 431 -19.43 -11.75 -16.40
N PRO A 432 -19.49 -11.41 -17.70
CA PRO A 432 -20.70 -11.65 -18.48
C PRO A 432 -21.03 -13.15 -18.48
N PRO A 433 -22.32 -13.51 -18.46
CA PRO A 433 -22.71 -14.92 -18.54
C PRO A 433 -22.12 -15.52 -19.81
N GLY A 434 -21.44 -16.67 -19.66
CA GLY A 434 -20.99 -17.44 -20.81
C GLY A 434 -22.17 -17.81 -21.71
N PRO A 435 -21.91 -18.20 -22.97
CA PRO A 435 -22.97 -18.75 -23.82
C PRO A 435 -23.67 -19.90 -23.07
N PRO A 436 -25.00 -20.05 -23.21
CA PRO A 436 -25.74 -21.10 -22.52
C PRO A 436 -25.08 -22.45 -22.80
N THR A 437 -24.72 -23.18 -21.74
CA THR A 437 -24.17 -24.52 -21.85
C THR A 437 -25.18 -25.37 -22.62
N PRO A 438 -24.81 -26.01 -23.75
CA PRO A 438 -25.72 -26.91 -24.43
C PRO A 438 -26.19 -27.99 -23.44
N PRO A 439 -27.46 -28.41 -23.50
CA PRO A 439 -27.98 -29.41 -22.57
C PRO A 439 -27.07 -30.64 -22.61
N ALA A 440 -26.71 -31.14 -21.43
CA ALA A 440 -25.88 -32.33 -21.29
C ALA A 440 -26.49 -33.45 -22.16
N PRO A 441 -25.68 -34.17 -22.97
CA PRO A 441 -26.19 -35.31 -23.72
C PRO A 441 -26.82 -36.30 -22.74
N ALA A 442 -28.03 -36.77 -23.06
CA ALA A 442 -28.75 -37.75 -22.26
C ALA A 442 -27.82 -38.94 -21.97
N PRO A 443 -27.83 -39.49 -20.73
CA PRO A 443 -26.95 -40.59 -20.39
C PRO A 443 -27.22 -41.75 -21.35
N ALA A 444 -26.21 -42.10 -22.16
CA ALA A 444 -26.27 -43.29 -22.99
C ALA A 444 -26.41 -44.49 -22.05
N LEU A 445 -27.52 -45.21 -22.17
CA LEU A 445 -27.73 -46.48 -21.48
C LEU A 445 -26.59 -47.43 -21.91
N ALA A 446 -25.59 -47.60 -21.06
CA ALA A 446 -24.56 -48.62 -21.25
C ALA A 446 -25.21 -49.98 -21.03
N ALA A 447 -25.52 -50.68 -22.12
CA ALA A 447 -25.91 -52.08 -22.08
C ALA A 447 -24.73 -52.90 -21.52
N ALA A 448 -24.97 -53.52 -20.37
CA ALA A 448 -24.02 -54.41 -19.71
C ALA A 448 -23.77 -55.65 -20.59
N ALA A 449 -22.58 -55.74 -21.19
CA ALA A 449 -22.04 -57.00 -21.68
C ALA A 449 -21.17 -57.59 -20.57
N ALA A 450 -21.71 -58.59 -19.86
CA ALA A 450 -20.96 -59.40 -18.92
C ALA A 450 -19.93 -60.24 -19.68
N GLY A 451 -18.66 -59.85 -19.57
CA GLY A 451 -17.50 -60.66 -19.97
C GLY A 451 -16.68 -60.99 -18.73
N SER A 452 -16.70 -62.24 -18.31
CA SER A 452 -15.90 -62.79 -17.22
C SER A 452 -14.39 -62.64 -17.49
N VAL A 453 -13.65 -62.06 -16.53
CA VAL A 453 -12.18 -62.08 -16.52
C VAL A 453 -11.71 -62.74 -15.22
N ALA A 454 -10.97 -63.84 -15.36
CA ALA A 454 -10.25 -64.54 -14.30
C ALA A 454 -9.01 -63.71 -13.86
N PRO A 455 -8.46 -63.92 -12.66
CA PRO A 455 -7.40 -63.06 -12.15
C PRO A 455 -6.03 -63.50 -12.69
N GLU A 456 -5.24 -62.55 -13.17
CA GLU A 456 -3.79 -62.71 -13.25
C GLU A 456 -3.09 -61.59 -12.49
N ASP A 457 -2.04 -62.02 -11.80
CA ASP A 457 -1.25 -61.33 -10.81
C ASP A 457 -0.45 -60.12 -11.35
N GLY A 458 -0.26 -59.15 -10.44
CA GLY A 458 1.04 -58.51 -10.25
C GLY A 458 1.47 -57.43 -11.26
N ALA A 459 1.33 -56.17 -10.86
CA ALA A 459 2.46 -55.26 -10.67
C ALA A 459 1.93 -53.85 -10.34
N ALA A 460 2.30 -53.37 -9.16
CA ALA A 460 2.11 -51.99 -8.77
C ALA A 460 3.02 -51.08 -9.61
N ALA A 461 2.43 -50.09 -10.28
CA ALA A 461 3.13 -48.89 -10.69
C ALA A 461 2.26 -47.69 -10.32
N LYS A 462 2.66 -47.03 -9.23
CA LYS A 462 2.23 -45.68 -8.88
C LYS A 462 2.76 -44.70 -9.93
N LEU A 463 1.92 -43.75 -10.32
CA LEU A 463 2.27 -42.35 -10.51
C LEU A 463 1.09 -41.52 -10.04
#